data_AF-A0A9X5JQ15-F1
#
_entry.id   AF-A0A9X5JQ15-F1
#
_cell.length_a   1.000
_cell.length_b   1.000
_cell.length_c   1.000
_cell.angle_alpha   90.00
_cell.angle_beta   90.00
_cell.angle_gamma   90.00
#
_symmetry.space_group_name_H-M   'P 1'
#
loop_
_entity.id
_entity.type
_entity.pdbx_description
1 polymer ?
#
loop_
_entity_poly.entity_id
_entity_poly.type
_entity_poly.pdbx_seq_one_letter_code
_entity_poly.pdbx_strand_id
1 'polypeptide(L)' 'MTERDIFSELMTGMQELKDHQDGKITLMTYKVSKRASVTIAAQELRDVGEKLNLSQAVFVRITSKR' A
#
# COMPACT_ATOMS: atom_id res chain seq x y z
N MET A 1 38.89 -4.56 -1.18
CA MET A 1 37.46 -4.57 -0.81
C MET A 1 37.23 -5.87 -0.06
N THR A 2 36.77 -5.79 1.18
CA THR A 2 36.38 -6.98 1.95
C THR A 2 35.14 -7.60 1.32
N GLU A 3 35.20 -8.91 1.10
CA GLU A 3 34.06 -9.72 0.66
C GLU A 3 32.95 -9.59 1.71
N ARG A 4 31.73 -9.24 1.29
CA ARG A 4 30.59 -9.13 2.20
C ARG A 4 30.06 -10.52 2.52
N ASP A 5 30.07 -10.89 3.79
CA ASP A 5 29.48 -12.13 4.28
C ASP A 5 27.98 -11.93 4.53
N ILE A 6 27.19 -12.22 3.51
CA ILE A 6 25.74 -12.10 3.53
C ILE A 6 25.10 -13.04 4.56
N PHE A 7 25.70 -14.20 4.83
CA PHE A 7 25.13 -15.16 5.77
C PHE A 7 25.23 -14.64 7.20
N SER A 8 26.40 -14.11 7.58
CA SER A 8 26.60 -13.51 8.89
C SER A 8 25.72 -12.27 9.11
N GLU A 9 25.56 -11.42 8.09
CA GLU A 9 24.66 -10.26 8.14
C GLU A 9 23.19 -10.69 8.36
N LEU A 10 22.73 -11.72 7.64
CA LEU A 10 21.37 -12.25 7.79
C LEU A 10 21.13 -12.81 9.19
N MET A 11 22.05 -13.64 9.70
CA MET A 11 21.95 -14.23 11.03
C MET A 11 21.92 -13.17 12.12
N THR A 12 22.68 -12.08 11.94
CA THR A 12 22.65 -10.91 12.83
C THR A 12 21.27 -10.25 12.81
N GLY A 13 20.71 -9.98 11.62
CA GLY A 13 19.36 -9.40 11.50
C GLY A 13 18.25 -10.27 12.08
N MET A 14 18.39 -11.60 12.02
CA MET A 14 17.44 -12.53 12.65
C MET A 14 17.48 -12.46 14.18
N GLN A 15 18.68 -12.30 14.76
CA GLN A 15 18.83 -12.12 16.21
C GLN A 15 18.27 -10.77 16.67
N GLU A 16 18.54 -9.70 15.92
CA GLU A 16 17.96 -8.37 16.18
C GLU A 16 16.42 -8.40 16.12
N LEU A 17 15.84 -9.12 15.16
CA LEU A 17 14.39 -9.30 15.08
C LEU A 17 13.83 -9.99 16.33
N LYS A 18 14.52 -11.01 16.86
CA LYS A 18 14.13 -11.70 18.09
C LYS A 18 14.20 -10.77 19.30
N ASP A 19 15.30 -10.04 19.45
CA ASP A 19 15.46 -9.11 20.58
C ASP A 19 14.48 -7.92 20.52
N HIS A 20 14.05 -7.53 19.31
CA HIS A 20 12.98 -6.57 19.11
C HIS A 20 11.61 -7.13 19.55
N GLN A 21 11.31 -8.39 19.26
CA GLN A 21 10.09 -9.07 19.72
C GLN A 21 10.07 -9.25 21.25
N ASP A 22 11.23 -9.52 21.85
CA ASP A 22 11.42 -9.60 23.31
C ASP A 22 11.38 -8.20 23.99
N GLY A 23 11.30 -7.11 23.21
CA GLY A 23 11.26 -5.74 23.72
C GLY A 23 12.60 -5.20 24.24
N LYS A 24 13.72 -5.86 23.94
CA LYS A 24 15.06 -5.47 24.40
C LYS A 24 15.68 -4.35 23.56
N ILE A 25 15.36 -4.33 22.26
CA ILE A 25 15.82 -3.31 21.32
C ILE A 25 14.64 -2.69 20.57
N THR A 26 14.82 -1.48 20.04
CA THR A 26 13.83 -0.83 19.16
C THR A 26 14.39 -0.76 17.74
N LEU A 27 13.68 -1.34 16.77
CA LEU A 27 14.05 -1.29 15.36
C LEU A 27 13.29 -0.16 14.66
N MET A 28 13.93 0.44 13.65
CA MET A 28 13.29 1.45 12.81
C MET A 28 12.10 0.80 12.08
N THR A 29 10.89 1.23 12.44
CA THR A 29 9.64 0.63 11.96
C THR A 29 8.79 1.67 11.25
N TYR A 30 8.17 1.30 10.14
CA TYR A 30 7.19 2.13 9.46
C TYR A 30 5.82 1.43 9.48
N LYS A 31 4.80 2.13 9.99
CA LYS A 31 3.43 1.63 9.97
C LYS A 31 2.82 1.94 8.60
N VAL A 32 2.57 0.90 7.82
CA VAL A 32 1.82 1.01 6.56
C VAL A 32 0.35 0.73 6.83
N SER A 33 -0.51 1.72 6.60
CA SER A 33 -1.96 1.49 6.57
C SER A 33 -2.41 1.30 5.12
N LYS A 34 -3.09 0.19 4.84
CA LYS A 34 -3.75 0.02 3.53
C LYS A 34 -4.95 0.95 3.49
N ARG A 35 -5.08 1.75 2.42
CA ARG A 35 -6.34 2.47 2.18
C ARG A 35 -7.44 1.43 1.99
N ALA A 36 -8.54 1.60 2.73
CA ALA A 36 -9.73 0.80 2.49
C ALA A 36 -10.17 0.99 1.04
N SER A 37 -10.66 -0.08 0.43
CA SER A 37 -11.34 0.02 -0.86
C SER A 37 -12.50 1.00 -0.70
N VAL A 38 -12.53 2.05 -1.53
CA VAL A 38 -13.65 2.97 -1.54
C VAL A 38 -14.83 2.25 -2.20
N THR A 39 -15.89 2.03 -1.43
CA THR A 39 -17.18 1.60 -1.98
C THR A 39 -17.92 2.84 -2.43
N ILE A 40 -18.22 2.93 -3.73
CA ILE A 40 -19.02 4.02 -4.31
C ILE A 40 -20.36 3.43 -4.77
N ALA A 41 -21.46 4.11 -4.47
CA ALA A 41 -22.78 3.69 -4.93
C ALA A 41 -22.95 4.00 -6.43
N ALA A 42 -23.77 3.20 -7.11
CA ALA A 42 -24.07 3.41 -8.53
C ALA A 42 -24.70 4.79 -8.81
N GLN A 43 -25.45 5.35 -7.86
CA GLN A 43 -26.04 6.68 -7.98
C GLN A 43 -24.98 7.78 -7.94
N GLU A 44 -24.01 7.69 -7.02
CA GLU A 44 -22.93 8.67 -6.91
C GLU A 44 -22.09 8.74 -8.19
N LEU A 45 -21.91 7.61 -8.89
CA LEU A 45 -21.26 7.57 -10.19
C LEU A 45 -22.05 8.33 -11.27
N ARG A 46 -23.38 8.28 -11.25
CA ARG A 46 -24.24 9.00 -12.20
C ARG A 46 -24.20 10.50 -11.93
N ASP A 47 -24.33 10.88 -10.67
CA ASP A 47 -24.30 12.28 -10.24
C ASP A 47 -22.96 12.95 -10.59
N VAL A 48 -21.86 12.21 -10.51
CA VAL A 48 -20.53 12.69 -10.96
C VAL A 48 -20.50 12.89 -12.48
N GLY A 49 -21.08 11.97 -13.25
CA GLY A 49 -21.18 12.10 -14.71
C GLY A 49 -21.98 13.35 -15.13
N GLU A 50 -23.12 13.59 -14.48
CA GLU A 50 -23.97 14.76 -14.71
C GLU A 50 -23.26 16.06 -14.34
N LYS A 51 -22.59 16.13 -13.18
CA LYS A 51 -21.81 17.30 -12.76
C LYS A 51 -20.69 17.66 -13.73
N LEU A 52 -20.12 16.66 -14.40
CA LEU A 52 -19.08 16.84 -15.41
C LEU A 52 -19.64 17.16 -16.81
N ASN A 53 -20.98 17.27 -16.97
CA ASN A 53 -21.67 17.41 -18.25
C ASN A 53 -21.27 16.32 -19.26
N LEU A 54 -21.00 15.11 -18.77
CA LEU A 54 -20.63 13.97 -19.59
C LEU A 54 -21.84 13.06 -19.80
N SER A 55 -22.01 12.56 -21.02
CA SER A 55 -22.96 11.48 -21.26
C SER A 55 -22.48 10.20 -20.56
N GLN A 56 -23.41 9.35 -20.11
CA GLN A 56 -23.09 8.09 -19.43
C GLN A 56 -22.13 7.21 -20.25
N ALA A 57 -22.31 7.17 -21.58
CA ALA A 57 -21.46 6.39 -22.48
C ALA A 57 -20.01 6.92 -22.51
N VAL A 58 -19.82 8.24 -22.52
CA VAL A 58 -18.49 8.86 -22.49
C VAL A 58 -17.85 8.68 -21.11
N PHE A 59 -18.61 8.83 -20.04
CA PHE A 59 -18.14 8.64 -18.67
C PHE A 59 -17.65 7.21 -18.41
N VAL A 60 -18.42 6.20 -18.82
CA VAL A 60 -18.02 4.78 -18.71
C VAL A 60 -16.79 4.51 -19.57
N ARG A 61 -16.71 5.04 -20.78
CA ARG A 61 -15.54 4.85 -21.64
C ARG A 61 -14.23 5.39 -21.04
N ILE A 62 -14.32 6.47 -20.27
CA ILE A 62 -13.17 7.07 -19.58
C ILE A 62 -12.82 6.31 -18.28
N THR A 63 -13.83 5.84 -17.54
CA THR A 63 -13.65 5.20 -16.22
C THR A 63 -13.45 3.68 -16.28
N SER A 64 -13.89 3.01 -17.35
CA SER A 64 -13.81 1.55 -17.55
C SER A 64 -12.41 1.05 -17.95
N LYS A 65 -11.38 1.91 -17.94
CA LYS A 65 -10.03 1.55 -18.40
C LYS A 65 -9.00 1.69 -17.28
N ARG A 66 -8.90 0.67 -16.43
CA ARG A 66 -7.69 0.27 -15.67
C ARG A 66 -7.78 -1.20 -15.30
#